data_AF-A0A1G6EVS1-F1
#
_entry.id   AF-A0A1G6EVS1-F1
#
_cell.length_a   1.000
_cell.length_b   1.000
_cell.length_c   1.000
_cell.angle_alpha   90.00
_cell.angle_beta   90.00
_cell.angle_gamma   90.00
#
_symmetry.space_group_name_H-M   'P 1'
#
loop_
_entity.id
_entity.type
_entity.pdbx_description
1 polymer ?
#
loop_
_entity_poly.entity_id
_entity_poly.type
_entity_poly.pdbx_seq_one_letter_code
_entity_poly.pdbx_strand_id
1 'polypeptide(L)'
;MVVGGKAAMDLGICMQGEMMESRWVVGFLEEHARVMRSAFILAGNLSDFKIDFICEMFAPLHAGDVQTERRMAQRFNLRPEDEPCLALQEAFSRLVQETSPEPPTEADLAEVAECLKKVEEARYDARGWAAATFTAAELSLLRTACELYARLAIGQGWVVGGYLGCPAEMSEAVYAFDRRFREVFFPELRGDAYYGINSQLVHDNARVAWDVLQVVRQHLAFTAQGKVVGQDKRDVRTMKGAEFDDPMQRSRLELITCSRI
;
A
#
# COMPACT_ATOMS: atom_id res chain seq x y z
N MET A 1 66.29 15.15 -27.91
CA MET A 1 65.62 14.43 -26.82
C MET A 1 64.88 13.24 -27.41
N VAL A 2 65.23 12.09 -26.85
CA VAL A 2 64.72 10.71 -27.02
C VAL A 2 63.18 10.68 -27.17
N VAL A 3 62.63 10.27 -28.33
CA VAL A 3 62.16 8.91 -28.76
C VAL A 3 60.93 8.40 -28.02
N GLY A 4 59.89 7.99 -28.77
CA GLY A 4 58.83 7.12 -28.26
C GLY A 4 57.69 6.89 -29.25
N GLY A 5 57.79 5.84 -30.06
CA GLY A 5 56.70 5.31 -30.88
C GLY A 5 56.04 4.07 -30.28
N LYS A 6 54.93 3.67 -30.93
CA LYS A 6 54.22 2.37 -30.89
C LYS A 6 53.41 1.99 -29.63
N ALA A 7 52.09 2.06 -29.84
CA ALA A 7 51.11 0.96 -29.87
C ALA A 7 50.87 0.04 -28.66
N ALA A 8 49.56 -0.16 -28.46
CA ALA A 8 48.85 -1.36 -28.01
C ALA A 8 48.34 -1.42 -26.56
N MET A 9 47.00 -1.54 -26.50
CA MET A 9 46.19 -2.40 -25.63
C MET A 9 46.29 -2.23 -24.10
N ASP A 10 45.17 -1.83 -23.49
CA ASP A 10 44.37 -2.72 -22.63
C ASP A 10 43.10 -1.97 -22.18
N LEU A 11 41.92 -2.38 -22.66
CA LEU A 11 41.01 -3.28 -21.92
C LEU A 11 40.67 -2.79 -20.51
N GLY A 12 40.21 -1.55 -20.40
CA GLY A 12 39.29 -1.15 -19.35
C GLY A 12 37.90 -1.72 -19.65
N ILE A 13 37.71 -3.00 -19.33
CA ILE A 13 36.42 -3.67 -19.32
C ILE A 13 35.46 -2.79 -18.51
N CYS A 14 34.52 -2.17 -19.22
CA CYS A 14 33.35 -1.55 -18.62
C CYS A 14 32.52 -2.70 -18.05
N MET A 15 32.84 -3.15 -16.84
CA MET A 15 31.89 -3.91 -16.04
C MET A 15 30.79 -2.92 -15.65
N GLN A 16 29.87 -2.69 -16.59
CA GLN A 16 28.46 -2.59 -16.25
C GLN A 16 28.14 -3.92 -15.55
N GLY A 17 28.47 -4.00 -14.26
CA GLY A 17 27.77 -4.90 -13.39
C GLY A 17 26.33 -4.47 -13.52
N GLU A 18 25.52 -5.29 -14.18
CA GLU A 18 24.08 -5.27 -14.01
C GLU A 18 23.87 -5.12 -12.51
N MET A 19 23.41 -3.95 -12.05
CA MET A 19 22.96 -3.84 -10.67
C MET A 19 21.81 -4.83 -10.58
N MET A 20 22.09 -6.03 -10.09
CA MET A 20 21.06 -7.02 -9.84
C MET A 20 19.97 -6.31 -9.07
N GLU A 21 18.79 -6.25 -9.69
CA GLU A 21 17.62 -5.65 -9.08
C GLU A 21 17.46 -6.34 -7.72
N SER A 22 17.50 -5.53 -6.66
CA SER A 22 17.44 -6.09 -5.32
C SER A 22 16.11 -6.84 -5.17
N ARG A 23 16.15 -7.99 -4.49
CA ARG A 23 14.96 -8.81 -4.25
C ARG A 23 14.76 -8.96 -2.76
N TRP A 24 13.49 -9.09 -2.37
CA TRP A 24 13.06 -9.23 -1.00
C TRP A 24 12.16 -10.43 -0.85
N VAL A 25 12.45 -11.26 0.14
CA VAL A 25 11.54 -12.30 0.60
C VAL A 25 10.66 -11.68 1.67
N VAL A 26 9.37 -11.62 1.41
CA VAL A 26 8.35 -11.18 2.36
C VAL A 26 7.63 -12.42 2.88
N GLY A 27 7.75 -12.69 4.17
CA GLY A 27 7.05 -13.78 4.85
C GLY A 27 5.79 -13.28 5.55
N PHE A 28 4.69 -14.01 5.44
CA PHE A 28 3.38 -13.59 5.92
C PHE A 28 2.46 -14.76 6.28
N LEU A 29 1.50 -14.52 7.18
CA LEU A 29 0.38 -15.42 7.49
C LEU A 29 -0.75 -15.31 6.45
N GLU A 30 -1.67 -16.27 6.45
CA GLU A 30 -2.84 -16.30 5.57
C GLU A 30 -3.70 -15.03 5.71
N GLU A 31 -3.89 -14.53 6.93
CA GLU A 31 -4.67 -13.31 7.19
C GLU A 31 -4.01 -12.07 6.60
N HIS A 32 -2.68 -11.98 6.64
CA HIS A 32 -1.96 -10.90 5.94
C HIS A 32 -2.18 -10.98 4.44
N ALA A 33 -2.12 -12.19 3.86
CA ALA A 33 -2.33 -12.38 2.44
C ALA A 33 -3.71 -11.87 2.00
N ARG A 34 -4.76 -12.12 2.79
CA ARG A 34 -6.10 -11.57 2.52
C ARG A 34 -6.09 -10.04 2.47
N VAL A 35 -5.45 -9.39 3.44
CA VAL A 35 -5.34 -7.93 3.48
C VAL A 35 -4.51 -7.38 2.31
N MET A 36 -3.37 -8.00 2.00
CA MET A 36 -2.53 -7.61 0.88
C MET A 36 -3.26 -7.77 -0.46
N ARG A 37 -4.04 -8.84 -0.64
CA ARG A 37 -4.90 -9.03 -1.84
C ARG A 37 -5.90 -7.88 -1.97
N SER A 38 -6.65 -7.56 -0.91
CA SER A 38 -7.60 -6.45 -0.94
C SER A 38 -6.92 -5.11 -1.23
N ALA A 39 -5.73 -4.88 -0.69
CA ALA A 39 -4.94 -3.68 -0.97
C ALA A 39 -4.51 -3.59 -2.45
N PHE A 40 -4.02 -4.67 -3.05
CA PHE A 40 -3.66 -4.69 -4.47
C PHE A 40 -4.87 -4.55 -5.38
N ILE A 41 -5.97 -5.23 -5.07
CA ILE A 41 -7.22 -5.11 -5.85
C ILE A 41 -7.72 -3.67 -5.80
N LEU A 42 -7.68 -3.01 -4.63
CA LEU A 42 -8.02 -1.60 -4.50
C LEU A 42 -7.12 -0.72 -5.37
N ALA A 43 -5.81 -0.93 -5.30
CA ALA A 43 -4.85 -0.16 -6.09
C ALA A 43 -5.13 -0.32 -7.60
N GLY A 44 -5.29 -1.55 -8.08
CA GLY A 44 -5.58 -1.82 -9.48
C GLY A 44 -6.92 -1.24 -9.95
N ASN A 45 -7.95 -1.32 -9.11
CA ASN A 45 -9.26 -0.73 -9.42
C ASN A 45 -9.22 0.79 -9.45
N LEU A 46 -8.58 1.44 -8.48
CA LEU A 46 -8.42 2.90 -8.50
C LEU A 46 -7.59 3.37 -9.69
N SER A 47 -6.53 2.64 -10.03
CA SER A 47 -5.76 2.88 -11.25
C SER A 47 -6.65 2.73 -12.49
N ASP A 48 -7.38 1.64 -12.65
CA ASP A 48 -8.29 1.42 -13.79
C ASP A 48 -9.60 2.24 -13.69
N PHE A 49 -9.65 3.26 -12.83
CA PHE A 49 -10.79 4.16 -12.59
C PHE A 49 -12.11 3.46 -12.17
N LYS A 50 -12.01 2.29 -11.54
CA LYS A 50 -13.11 1.48 -11.03
C LYS A 50 -13.26 1.69 -9.53
N ILE A 51 -14.24 2.48 -9.11
CA ILE A 51 -14.46 2.77 -7.68
C ILE A 51 -15.30 1.70 -6.96
N ASP A 52 -15.90 0.77 -7.70
CA ASP A 52 -16.84 -0.24 -7.19
C ASP A 52 -16.22 -1.05 -6.03
N PHE A 53 -14.90 -1.26 -6.09
CA PHE A 53 -14.17 -1.98 -5.06
C PHE A 53 -14.08 -1.23 -3.71
N ILE A 54 -14.12 0.11 -3.67
CA ILE A 54 -14.14 0.85 -2.39
C ILE A 54 -15.41 0.50 -1.60
N CYS A 55 -16.54 0.30 -2.31
CA CYS A 55 -17.79 -0.13 -1.69
C CYS A 55 -17.67 -1.57 -1.17
N GLU A 56 -17.03 -2.47 -1.93
CA GLU A 56 -16.89 -3.88 -1.58
C GLU A 56 -15.83 -4.18 -0.50
N MET A 57 -14.78 -3.34 -0.41
CA MET A 57 -13.60 -3.53 0.45
C MET A 57 -13.92 -3.76 1.93
N PHE A 58 -15.05 -3.22 2.39
CA PHE A 58 -15.49 -3.30 3.77
C PHE A 58 -16.81 -4.06 3.92
N ALA A 59 -17.23 -4.81 2.90
CA ALA A 59 -18.42 -5.62 2.97
C ALA A 59 -18.36 -6.55 4.19
N PRO A 60 -19.51 -6.87 4.83
CA PRO A 60 -19.56 -7.72 6.02
C PRO A 60 -18.83 -9.06 5.90
N LEU A 61 -18.70 -9.59 4.69
CA LEU A 61 -18.02 -10.86 4.41
C LEU A 61 -16.48 -10.78 4.57
N HIS A 62 -15.91 -9.57 4.55
CA HIS A 62 -14.50 -9.29 4.80
C HIS A 62 -14.23 -8.75 6.20
N ALA A 63 -15.28 -8.63 7.03
CA ALA A 63 -15.18 -8.16 8.40
C ALA A 63 -14.49 -9.19 9.31
N GLY A 64 -13.71 -8.70 10.26
CA GLY A 64 -13.19 -9.47 11.39
C GLY A 64 -14.30 -9.83 12.37
N ASP A 65 -13.95 -10.68 13.35
CA ASP A 65 -14.93 -11.32 14.22
C ASP A 65 -15.35 -10.46 15.43
N VAL A 66 -14.91 -9.20 15.51
CA VAL A 66 -15.23 -8.30 16.62
C VAL A 66 -16.57 -7.60 16.38
N GLN A 67 -17.45 -7.54 17.39
CA GLN A 67 -18.78 -6.93 17.27
C GLN A 67 -18.75 -5.46 16.78
N THR A 68 -17.72 -4.70 17.14
CA THR A 68 -17.52 -3.32 16.67
C THR A 68 -17.11 -3.27 15.20
N GLU A 69 -16.31 -4.22 14.74
CA GLU A 69 -15.89 -4.36 13.34
C GLU A 69 -17.08 -4.72 12.44
N ARG A 70 -17.99 -5.59 12.91
CA ARG A 70 -19.22 -5.92 12.18
C ARG A 70 -20.09 -4.69 11.93
N ARG A 71 -20.20 -3.78 12.90
CA ARG A 71 -20.95 -2.52 12.71
C ARG A 71 -20.29 -1.60 11.70
N MET A 72 -18.96 -1.53 11.68
CA MET A 72 -18.23 -0.77 10.67
C MET A 72 -18.45 -1.39 9.29
N ALA A 73 -18.22 -2.69 9.13
CA ALA A 73 -18.40 -3.39 7.86
C ALA A 73 -19.84 -3.37 7.32
N GLN A 74 -20.84 -3.38 8.20
CA GLN A 74 -22.24 -3.18 7.83
C GLN A 74 -22.52 -1.82 7.17
N ARG A 75 -21.75 -0.77 7.49
CA ARG A 75 -21.90 0.57 6.87
C ARG A 75 -21.51 0.58 5.40
N PHE A 76 -20.70 -0.39 4.98
CA PHE A 76 -20.23 -0.53 3.61
C PHE A 76 -20.99 -1.62 2.85
N ASN A 77 -22.12 -2.10 3.40
CA ASN A 77 -23.04 -2.95 2.66
C ASN A 77 -23.93 -2.13 1.68
N LEU A 78 -23.35 -1.06 1.13
CA LEU A 78 -23.96 -0.25 0.09
C LEU A 78 -23.59 -0.87 -1.25
N ARG A 79 -24.58 -0.97 -2.12
CA ARG A 79 -24.39 -1.48 -3.48
C ARG A 79 -23.97 -0.33 -4.39
N PRO A 80 -23.20 -0.59 -5.45
CA PRO A 80 -22.80 0.45 -6.40
C PRO A 80 -23.98 1.27 -6.96
N GLU A 81 -25.16 0.65 -7.10
CA GLU A 81 -26.38 1.29 -7.57
C GLU A 81 -27.10 2.19 -6.53
N ASP A 82 -26.68 2.19 -5.26
CA ASP A 82 -27.31 3.04 -4.26
C ASP A 82 -26.96 4.53 -4.51
N GLU A 83 -27.94 5.44 -4.34
CA GLU A 83 -27.80 6.88 -4.66
C GLU A 83 -26.52 7.54 -4.09
N PRO A 84 -26.11 7.28 -2.83
CA PRO A 84 -24.87 7.86 -2.30
C PRO A 84 -23.60 7.34 -3.01
N CYS A 85 -23.60 6.09 -3.48
CA CYS A 85 -22.49 5.50 -4.23
C CYS A 85 -22.40 6.08 -5.64
N LEU A 86 -23.53 6.32 -6.31
CA LEU A 86 -23.57 7.04 -7.60
C LEU A 86 -23.03 8.46 -7.46
N ALA A 87 -23.37 9.18 -6.39
CA ALA A 87 -22.84 10.52 -6.13
C ALA A 87 -21.32 10.51 -5.85
N LEU A 88 -20.82 9.45 -5.21
CA LEU A 88 -19.38 9.25 -5.02
C LEU A 88 -18.66 8.95 -6.36
N GLN A 89 -19.25 8.09 -7.21
CA GLN A 89 -18.76 7.81 -8.56
C GLN A 89 -18.69 9.08 -9.42
N GLU A 90 -19.69 9.95 -9.32
CA GLU A 90 -19.69 11.24 -10.02
C GLU A 90 -18.59 12.17 -9.50
N ALA A 91 -18.45 12.30 -8.18
CA ALA A 91 -17.38 13.11 -7.59
C ALA A 91 -15.98 12.60 -7.95
N PHE A 92 -15.81 11.28 -7.99
CA PHE A 92 -14.57 10.65 -8.46
C PHE A 92 -14.33 10.91 -9.96
N SER A 93 -15.37 10.79 -10.78
CA SER A 93 -15.27 11.07 -12.22
C SER A 93 -14.85 12.51 -12.50
N ARG A 94 -15.36 13.48 -11.72
CA ARG A 94 -14.92 14.88 -11.80
C ARG A 94 -13.47 15.04 -11.38
N LEU A 95 -13.07 14.42 -10.26
CA LEU A 95 -11.68 14.39 -9.83
C LEU A 95 -10.77 13.88 -10.94
N VAL A 96 -11.15 12.80 -11.63
CA VAL A 96 -10.37 12.23 -12.74
C VAL A 96 -10.40 13.11 -14.00
N GLN A 97 -11.56 13.63 -14.41
CA GLN A 97 -11.70 14.45 -15.62
C GLN A 97 -11.01 15.81 -15.52
N GLU A 98 -11.03 16.41 -14.34
CA GLU A 98 -10.32 17.67 -14.08
C GLU A 98 -8.80 17.47 -14.04
N THR A 99 -8.37 16.23 -13.88
CA THR A 99 -6.95 15.88 -13.94
C THR A 99 -6.55 15.64 -15.39
N SER A 100 -5.39 16.18 -15.79
CA SER A 100 -4.72 15.85 -17.05
C SER A 100 -3.60 14.78 -16.92
N PRO A 101 -3.57 13.84 -15.94
CA PRO A 101 -2.57 12.80 -15.89
C PRO A 101 -2.90 11.77 -16.96
N GLU A 102 -1.86 11.19 -17.52
CA GLU A 102 -2.03 10.02 -18.35
C GLU A 102 -2.75 8.95 -17.50
N PRO A 103 -3.79 8.29 -18.05
CA PRO A 103 -4.37 7.13 -17.40
C PRO A 103 -3.25 6.11 -17.12
N PRO A 104 -3.34 5.30 -16.05
CA PRO A 104 -2.31 4.32 -15.78
C PRO A 104 -2.14 3.41 -16.98
N THR A 105 -0.89 3.08 -17.23
CA THR A 105 -0.51 2.28 -18.38
C THR A 105 -0.93 0.82 -18.16
N GLU A 106 -1.03 0.05 -19.24
CA GLU A 106 -1.21 -1.40 -19.14
C GLU A 106 -0.07 -2.06 -18.33
N ALA A 107 1.12 -1.46 -18.35
CA ALA A 107 2.27 -1.93 -17.57
C ALA A 107 2.04 -1.73 -16.06
N ASP A 108 1.48 -0.59 -15.63
CA ASP A 108 1.16 -0.33 -14.23
C ASP A 108 0.13 -1.33 -13.70
N LEU A 109 -0.92 -1.60 -14.49
CA LEU A 109 -1.95 -2.58 -14.14
C LEU A 109 -1.40 -4.01 -14.12
N ALA A 110 -0.49 -4.35 -15.03
CA ALA A 110 0.18 -5.64 -15.06
C ALA A 110 1.10 -5.84 -13.84
N GLU A 111 1.79 -4.80 -13.37
CA GLU A 111 2.63 -4.86 -12.17
C GLU A 111 1.80 -5.14 -10.91
N VAL A 112 0.64 -4.49 -10.76
CA VAL A 112 -0.32 -4.79 -9.69
C VAL A 112 -0.80 -6.23 -9.76
N ALA A 113 -1.17 -6.71 -10.95
CA ALA A 113 -1.66 -8.07 -11.15
C ALA A 113 -0.59 -9.12 -10.83
N GLU A 114 0.67 -8.88 -11.19
CA GLU A 114 1.78 -9.77 -10.87
C GLU A 114 2.05 -9.83 -9.35
N CYS A 115 2.01 -8.68 -8.67
CA CYS A 115 2.13 -8.63 -7.21
C CYS A 115 0.99 -9.39 -6.51
N LEU A 116 -0.24 -9.22 -7.00
CA LEU A 116 -1.41 -9.96 -6.50
C LEU A 116 -1.21 -11.47 -6.67
N LYS A 117 -0.82 -11.91 -7.87
CA LYS A 117 -0.56 -13.32 -8.18
C LYS A 117 0.48 -13.94 -7.25
N LYS A 118 1.56 -13.23 -6.93
CA LYS A 118 2.59 -13.70 -5.97
C LYS A 118 2.02 -13.99 -4.59
N VAL A 119 1.09 -13.16 -4.11
CA VAL A 119 0.40 -13.38 -2.83
C VAL A 119 -0.64 -14.51 -2.94
N GLU A 120 -1.25 -14.68 -4.12
CA GLU A 120 -2.24 -15.73 -4.37
C GLU A 120 -1.64 -17.13 -4.46
N GLU A 121 -0.49 -17.27 -5.12
CA GLU A 121 0.18 -18.54 -5.37
C GLU A 121 1.14 -18.96 -4.23
N ALA A 122 1.29 -18.11 -3.21
CA ALA A 122 2.16 -18.37 -2.08
C ALA A 122 1.73 -19.65 -1.33
N ARG A 123 2.69 -20.56 -1.10
CA ARG A 123 2.43 -21.84 -0.43
C ARG A 123 2.66 -21.71 1.06
N TYR A 124 1.66 -22.10 1.84
CA TYR A 124 1.70 -22.07 3.29
C TYR A 124 2.35 -23.33 3.86
N ASP A 125 3.21 -23.14 4.85
CA ASP A 125 3.80 -24.21 5.65
C ASP A 125 2.81 -24.73 6.71
N ALA A 126 3.22 -25.74 7.48
CA ALA A 126 2.41 -26.32 8.55
C ALA A 126 2.07 -25.34 9.70
N ARG A 127 2.74 -24.18 9.75
CA ARG A 127 2.50 -23.11 10.73
C ARG A 127 1.65 -21.98 10.15
N GLY A 128 1.15 -22.12 8.92
CA GLY A 128 0.35 -21.11 8.24
C GLY A 128 1.16 -19.93 7.71
N TRP A 129 2.48 -20.06 7.59
CA TRP A 129 3.34 -19.04 7.00
C TRP A 129 3.62 -19.34 5.54
N ALA A 130 3.55 -18.33 4.69
CA ALA A 130 4.04 -18.36 3.33
C ALA A 130 5.12 -17.29 3.13
N ALA A 131 5.81 -17.35 2.00
CA ALA A 131 6.73 -16.31 1.58
C ALA A 131 6.63 -16.09 0.08
N ALA A 132 6.78 -14.83 -0.34
CA ALA A 132 6.84 -14.44 -1.73
C ALA A 132 8.00 -13.46 -1.98
N THR A 133 8.52 -13.46 -3.21
CA THR A 133 9.67 -12.63 -3.58
C THR A 133 9.21 -11.41 -4.37
N PHE A 134 9.61 -10.23 -3.90
CA PHE A 134 9.30 -8.94 -4.48
C PHE A 134 10.57 -8.22 -4.95
N THR A 135 10.49 -7.45 -6.03
CA THR A 135 11.49 -6.45 -6.42
C THR A 135 11.29 -5.15 -5.62
N ALA A 136 12.10 -4.13 -5.89
CA ALA A 136 12.04 -2.87 -5.14
C ALA A 136 10.77 -2.09 -5.48
N ALA A 137 10.43 -2.09 -6.78
CA ALA A 137 9.24 -1.46 -7.32
C ALA A 137 7.99 -2.14 -6.75
N GLU A 138 7.93 -3.46 -6.82
CA GLU A 138 6.81 -4.25 -6.30
C GLU A 138 6.64 -4.08 -4.78
N LEU A 139 7.74 -3.99 -4.03
CA LEU A 139 7.70 -3.73 -2.60
C LEU A 139 7.21 -2.31 -2.29
N SER A 140 7.59 -1.32 -3.10
CA SER A 140 7.05 0.04 -3.02
C SER A 140 5.56 0.08 -3.37
N LEU A 141 5.13 -0.72 -4.33
CA LEU A 141 3.73 -0.88 -4.70
C LEU A 141 2.92 -1.50 -3.56
N LEU A 142 3.41 -2.57 -2.94
CA LEU A 142 2.79 -3.17 -1.74
C LEU A 142 2.62 -2.14 -0.62
N ARG A 143 3.66 -1.36 -0.33
CA ARG A 143 3.63 -0.28 0.67
C ARG A 143 2.53 0.73 0.36
N THR A 144 2.48 1.18 -0.89
CA THR A 144 1.55 2.20 -1.41
C THR A 144 0.11 1.71 -1.34
N ALA A 145 -0.13 0.47 -1.78
CA ALA A 145 -1.43 -0.18 -1.74
C ALA A 145 -1.94 -0.35 -0.30
N CYS A 146 -1.09 -0.83 0.61
CA CYS A 146 -1.44 -0.98 2.02
C CYS A 146 -1.68 0.36 2.73
N GLU A 147 -0.92 1.41 2.38
CA GLU A 147 -1.17 2.76 2.89
C GLU A 147 -2.54 3.28 2.45
N LEU A 148 -2.83 3.22 1.14
CA LEU A 148 -4.11 3.64 0.59
C LEU A 148 -5.29 2.92 1.26
N TYR A 149 -5.20 1.60 1.39
CA TYR A 149 -6.20 0.78 2.08
C TYR A 149 -6.45 1.29 3.51
N ALA A 150 -5.38 1.45 4.30
CA ALA A 150 -5.49 1.89 5.69
C ALA A 150 -6.01 3.33 5.83
N ARG A 151 -5.59 4.25 4.95
CA ARG A 151 -6.01 5.65 4.92
C ARG A 151 -7.52 5.79 4.66
N LEU A 152 -8.03 5.06 3.67
CA LEU A 152 -9.47 5.05 3.38
C LEU A 152 -10.26 4.49 4.57
N ALA A 153 -9.76 3.42 5.21
CA ALA A 153 -10.42 2.82 6.37
C ALA A 153 -10.53 3.75 7.60
N ILE A 154 -9.69 4.77 7.68
CA ILE A 154 -9.75 5.76 8.77
C ILE A 154 -10.47 7.06 8.36
N GLY A 155 -11.06 7.11 7.16
CA GLY A 155 -11.83 8.25 6.67
C GLY A 155 -11.01 9.30 5.92
N GLN A 156 -9.77 9.00 5.53
CA GLN A 156 -8.92 9.95 4.78
C GLN A 156 -9.10 9.76 3.27
N GLY A 157 -10.25 10.18 2.72
CA GLY A 157 -10.55 10.08 1.28
C GLY A 157 -9.66 10.98 0.41
N TRP A 158 -9.22 12.12 0.96
CA TRP A 158 -8.37 13.10 0.26
C TRP A 158 -7.06 12.52 -0.28
N VAL A 159 -6.57 11.39 0.26
CA VAL A 159 -5.33 10.76 -0.20
C VAL A 159 -5.43 10.25 -1.63
N VAL A 160 -6.64 9.92 -2.11
CA VAL A 160 -6.89 9.34 -3.43
C VAL A 160 -6.30 10.20 -4.54
N GLY A 161 -6.44 11.52 -4.45
CA GLY A 161 -5.85 12.43 -5.45
C GLY A 161 -4.33 12.31 -5.54
N GLY A 162 -3.64 12.10 -4.41
CA GLY A 162 -2.19 11.88 -4.41
C GLY A 162 -1.78 10.58 -5.12
N TYR A 163 -2.55 9.51 -4.94
CA TYR A 163 -2.28 8.23 -5.61
C TYR A 163 -2.63 8.24 -7.10
N LEU A 164 -3.58 9.09 -7.51
CA LEU A 164 -3.91 9.35 -8.92
C LEU A 164 -2.96 10.35 -9.58
N GLY A 165 -1.99 10.91 -8.85
CA GLY A 165 -1.07 11.93 -9.38
C GLY A 165 -1.74 13.29 -9.64
N CYS A 166 -2.83 13.60 -8.96
CA CYS A 166 -3.52 14.88 -9.10
C CYS A 166 -2.62 16.05 -8.65
N PRO A 167 -2.51 17.12 -9.47
CA PRO A 167 -1.71 18.28 -9.08
C PRO A 167 -2.38 19.07 -7.95
N ALA A 168 -1.59 19.83 -7.19
CA ALA A 168 -2.05 20.56 -5.99
C ALA A 168 -3.20 21.55 -6.27
N GLU A 169 -3.23 22.11 -7.47
CA GLU A 169 -4.29 23.02 -7.95
C GLU A 169 -5.68 22.35 -7.96
N MET A 170 -5.76 21.01 -8.00
CA MET A 170 -7.01 20.24 -8.00
C MET A 170 -7.56 20.01 -6.58
N SER A 171 -7.10 20.79 -5.60
CA SER A 171 -7.52 20.66 -4.21
C SER A 171 -9.04 20.68 -4.04
N GLU A 172 -9.78 21.50 -4.81
CA GLU A 172 -11.25 21.56 -4.75
C GLU A 172 -11.92 20.22 -5.13
N ALA A 173 -11.46 19.57 -6.20
CA ALA A 173 -11.96 18.26 -6.62
C ALA A 173 -11.63 17.18 -5.58
N VAL A 174 -10.42 17.23 -5.00
CA VAL A 174 -10.00 16.33 -3.93
C VAL A 174 -10.88 16.51 -2.69
N TYR A 175 -11.16 17.75 -2.30
CA TYR A 175 -12.06 18.06 -1.19
C TYR A 175 -13.50 17.62 -1.49
N ALA A 176 -13.98 17.77 -2.72
CA ALA A 176 -15.31 17.33 -3.12
C ALA A 176 -15.45 15.80 -3.01
N PHE A 177 -14.46 15.06 -3.50
CA PHE A 177 -14.38 13.60 -3.36
C PHE A 177 -14.31 13.18 -1.89
N ASP A 178 -13.37 13.72 -1.12
CA ASP A 178 -13.19 13.39 0.30
C ASP A 178 -14.48 13.63 1.11
N ARG A 179 -15.15 14.76 0.85
CA ARG A 179 -16.43 15.08 1.50
C ARG A 179 -17.50 14.04 1.14
N ARG A 180 -17.65 13.68 -0.14
CA ARG A 180 -18.62 12.65 -0.54
C ARG A 180 -18.28 11.30 0.10
N PHE A 181 -17.02 10.90 0.04
CA PHE A 181 -16.53 9.65 0.64
C PHE A 181 -16.87 9.55 2.12
N ARG A 182 -16.61 10.62 2.89
CA ARG A 182 -16.91 10.65 4.33
C ARG A 182 -18.41 10.69 4.61
N GLU A 183 -19.20 11.43 3.82
CA GLU A 183 -20.66 11.43 3.99
C GLU A 183 -21.27 10.04 3.79
N VAL A 184 -20.74 9.25 2.85
CA VAL A 184 -21.25 7.90 2.56
C VAL A 184 -20.83 6.90 3.63
N PHE A 185 -19.55 6.88 3.99
CA PHE A 185 -18.97 5.78 4.77
C PHE A 185 -18.69 6.12 6.24
N PHE A 186 -18.56 7.41 6.55
CA PHE A 186 -18.18 7.93 7.86
C PHE A 186 -19.01 9.16 8.28
N PRO A 187 -20.36 9.09 8.22
CA PRO A 187 -21.22 10.26 8.44
C PRO A 187 -21.10 10.88 9.83
N GLU A 188 -20.49 10.19 10.79
CA GLU A 188 -20.19 10.73 12.11
C GLU A 188 -18.96 11.67 12.15
N LEU A 189 -18.08 11.59 11.15
CA LEU A 189 -16.91 12.46 11.05
C LEU A 189 -17.35 13.83 10.55
N ARG A 190 -17.12 14.87 11.36
CA ARG A 190 -17.47 16.26 11.03
C ARG A 190 -16.22 17.08 10.74
N GLY A 191 -16.34 18.06 9.85
CA GLY A 191 -15.24 18.99 9.53
C GLY A 191 -14.11 18.30 8.78
N ASP A 192 -12.90 18.34 9.31
CA ASP A 192 -11.66 17.72 8.81
C ASP A 192 -11.23 16.50 9.66
N ALA A 193 -12.10 16.00 10.53
CA ALA A 193 -11.81 14.87 11.39
C ALA A 193 -11.68 13.54 10.63
N TYR A 194 -10.78 12.68 11.13
CA TYR A 194 -10.58 11.29 10.73
C TYR A 194 -10.26 10.44 11.97
N TYR A 195 -10.40 9.12 11.85
CA TYR A 195 -9.99 8.22 12.93
C TYR A 195 -8.47 8.09 13.00
N GLY A 196 -7.91 7.94 14.20
CA GLY A 196 -6.56 7.41 14.33
C GLY A 196 -6.54 5.93 13.97
N ILE A 197 -5.44 5.42 13.39
CA ILE A 197 -5.29 4.00 13.06
C ILE A 197 -5.47 3.08 14.30
N ASN A 198 -5.16 3.62 15.48
CA ASN A 198 -5.32 2.95 16.77
C ASN A 198 -6.74 3.08 17.37
N SER A 199 -7.68 3.74 16.69
CA SER A 199 -9.06 3.86 17.15
C SER A 199 -9.71 2.47 17.22
N GLN A 200 -10.44 2.19 18.30
CA GLN A 200 -11.22 0.95 18.44
C GLN A 200 -12.33 0.83 17.40
N LEU A 201 -12.68 1.93 16.75
CA LEU A 201 -13.67 1.98 15.67
C LEU A 201 -13.09 1.58 14.32
N VAL A 202 -11.76 1.49 14.20
CA VAL A 202 -11.08 1.09 12.97
C VAL A 202 -10.94 -0.43 12.92
N HIS A 203 -11.20 -0.99 11.75
CA HIS A 203 -11.14 -2.42 11.49
C HIS A 203 -9.71 -2.96 11.61
N ASP A 204 -9.51 -4.15 12.20
CA ASP A 204 -8.18 -4.74 12.36
C ASP A 204 -7.44 -4.95 11.04
N ASN A 205 -8.13 -5.33 9.94
CA ASN A 205 -7.52 -5.38 8.60
C ASN A 205 -6.82 -4.06 8.19
N ALA A 206 -7.34 -2.90 8.60
CA ALA A 206 -6.66 -1.62 8.32
C ALA A 206 -5.39 -1.47 9.14
N ARG A 207 -5.38 -1.96 10.39
CA ARG A 207 -4.18 -2.02 11.23
C ARG A 207 -3.16 -3.01 10.67
N VAL A 208 -3.61 -4.16 10.19
CA VAL A 208 -2.75 -5.15 9.51
C VAL A 208 -2.13 -4.53 8.25
N ALA A 209 -2.91 -3.83 7.43
CA ALA A 209 -2.39 -3.11 6.28
C ALA A 209 -1.36 -2.05 6.69
N TRP A 210 -1.63 -1.30 7.76
CA TRP A 210 -0.70 -0.34 8.32
C TRP A 210 0.61 -0.99 8.81
N ASP A 211 0.52 -2.11 9.52
CA ASP A 211 1.68 -2.87 10.00
C ASP A 211 2.55 -3.37 8.84
N VAL A 212 1.94 -3.91 7.78
CA VAL A 212 2.63 -4.30 6.54
C VAL A 212 3.35 -3.10 5.92
N LEU A 213 2.65 -1.98 5.75
CA LEU A 213 3.20 -0.70 5.29
C LEU A 213 4.44 -0.29 6.10
N GLN A 214 4.37 -0.34 7.44
CA GLN A 214 5.45 0.15 8.30
C GLN A 214 6.68 -0.75 8.18
N VAL A 215 6.50 -2.08 8.19
CA VAL A 215 7.60 -3.03 7.99
C VAL A 215 8.27 -2.75 6.64
N VAL A 216 7.48 -2.68 5.56
CA VAL A 216 8.03 -2.46 4.22
C VAL A 216 8.76 -1.12 4.11
N ARG A 217 8.12 -0.03 4.54
CA ARG A 217 8.69 1.32 4.52
C ARG A 217 10.04 1.37 5.22
N GLN A 218 10.15 0.73 6.37
CA GLN A 218 11.39 0.69 7.13
C GLN A 218 12.49 -0.05 6.38
N HIS A 219 12.19 -1.16 5.71
CA HIS A 219 13.18 -1.92 4.93
C HIS A 219 13.65 -1.17 3.68
N LEU A 220 12.75 -0.49 2.97
CA LEU A 220 13.10 0.40 1.86
C LEU A 220 13.98 1.57 2.36
N ALA A 221 13.64 2.19 3.49
CA ALA A 221 14.42 3.29 4.06
C ALA A 221 15.82 2.86 4.53
N PHE A 222 15.96 1.67 5.12
CA PHE A 222 17.28 1.14 5.49
C PHE A 222 18.14 0.86 4.26
N THR A 223 17.54 0.33 3.19
CA THR A 223 18.23 0.08 1.92
C THR A 223 18.72 1.38 1.28
N ALA A 224 17.87 2.41 1.23
CA ALA A 224 18.25 3.72 0.68
C ALA A 224 19.41 4.37 1.45
N GLN A 225 19.58 4.01 2.74
CA GLN A 225 20.69 4.47 3.58
C GLN A 225 21.93 3.57 3.50
N GLY A 226 21.94 2.54 2.64
CA GLY A 226 23.05 1.60 2.50
C GLY A 226 23.25 0.69 3.72
N LYS A 227 22.24 0.55 4.59
CA LYS A 227 22.34 -0.23 5.81
C LYS A 227 21.97 -1.70 5.61
N VAL A 228 22.72 -2.58 6.26
CA VAL A 228 22.58 -4.03 6.19
C VAL A 228 22.01 -4.55 7.51
N VAL A 229 20.81 -5.14 7.44
CA VAL A 229 20.12 -5.74 8.58
C VAL A 229 21.00 -6.84 9.20
N GLY A 230 21.39 -6.68 10.46
CA GLY A 230 22.24 -7.62 11.20
C GLY A 230 23.75 -7.35 11.18
N GLN A 231 24.22 -6.38 10.36
CA GLN A 231 25.63 -5.94 10.35
C GLN A 231 25.81 -4.52 10.88
N ASP A 232 24.82 -3.65 10.64
CA ASP A 232 24.79 -2.33 11.27
C ASP A 232 24.43 -2.43 12.76
N LYS A 233 25.06 -1.59 13.60
CA LYS A 233 24.75 -1.45 15.05
C LYS A 233 23.26 -1.16 15.33
N ARG A 234 22.51 -0.79 14.30
CA ARG A 234 21.07 -0.54 14.30
C ARG A 234 20.37 -1.83 13.87
N ASP A 235 20.09 -2.71 14.82
CA ASP A 235 19.35 -3.96 14.59
C ASP A 235 17.84 -3.69 14.55
N VAL A 236 17.18 -4.17 13.50
CA VAL A 236 15.72 -4.10 13.26
C VAL A 236 14.93 -4.68 14.43
N ARG A 237 15.51 -5.65 15.17
CA ARG A 237 14.89 -6.27 16.35
C ARG A 237 14.98 -5.42 17.61
N THR A 238 15.98 -4.53 17.72
CA THR A 238 16.26 -3.71 18.92
C THR A 238 15.87 -2.24 18.75
N MET A 239 15.78 -1.74 17.52
CA MET A 239 15.26 -0.41 17.18
C MET A 239 13.75 -0.38 16.94
N LYS A 240 12.99 -1.27 17.58
CA LYS A 240 11.52 -1.20 17.61
C LYS A 240 10.97 0.16 18.12
N GLY A 241 11.81 1.03 18.67
CA GLY A 241 11.47 2.40 18.99
C GLY A 241 11.56 3.34 17.79
N ALA A 242 10.55 3.33 16.92
CA ALA A 242 9.97 4.62 16.60
C ALA A 242 9.14 5.02 17.82
N GLU A 243 9.76 5.70 18.79
CA GLU A 243 9.03 6.37 19.89
C GLU A 243 8.11 7.51 19.38
N PHE A 244 7.91 7.62 18.06
CA PHE A 244 6.90 8.47 17.44
C PHE A 244 5.55 7.78 17.22
N ASP A 245 5.46 6.46 17.38
CA ASP A 245 4.21 5.69 17.35
C ASP A 245 4.48 4.34 18.03
N ASP A 246 4.50 4.28 19.37
CA ASP A 246 4.20 3.00 20.02
C ASP A 246 2.67 2.92 20.01
N PRO A 247 2.06 2.18 19.07
CA PRO A 247 0.60 2.14 19.00
C PRO A 247 0.12 1.51 20.31
N MET A 248 -0.72 2.23 21.06
CA MET A 248 -1.37 1.69 22.24
C MET A 248 -2.14 0.37 21.94
N GLN A 249 -2.40 0.09 20.66
CA GLN A 249 -2.92 -1.17 20.13
C GLN A 249 -2.24 -1.53 18.80
N ARG A 250 -1.43 -2.60 18.78
CA ARG A 250 -0.95 -3.23 17.52
C ARG A 250 -2.09 -4.03 16.88
N SER A 251 -1.99 -4.34 15.58
CA SER A 251 -2.89 -5.36 15.02
C SER A 251 -2.73 -6.66 15.80
N ARG A 252 -3.75 -7.51 15.77
CA ARG A 252 -3.71 -8.79 16.52
C ARG A 252 -2.70 -9.79 15.96
N LEU A 253 -2.15 -9.53 14.77
CA LEU A 253 -1.28 -10.46 14.06
C LEU A 253 0.19 -10.22 14.42
N GLU A 254 0.98 -11.30 14.31
CA GLU A 254 2.43 -11.17 14.27
C GLU A 254 2.83 -10.37 13.02
N LEU A 255 3.80 -9.47 13.13
CA LEU A 255 4.26 -8.66 12.00
C LEU A 255 4.81 -9.54 10.88
N ILE A 256 4.59 -9.13 9.63
CA ILE A 256 5.26 -9.75 8.47
C ILE A 256 6.78 -9.67 8.61
N THR A 257 7.46 -10.59 7.93
CA THR A 257 8.92 -10.56 7.81
C THR A 257 9.31 -10.02 6.44
N CYS A 258 10.43 -9.31 6.35
CA CYS A 258 10.95 -8.80 5.08
C CYS A 258 12.47 -8.87 5.13
N SER A 259 13.09 -9.60 4.20
CA SER A 259 14.54 -9.76 4.15
C SER A 259 15.05 -9.67 2.72
N ARG A 260 16.12 -8.89 2.53
CA ARG A 260 16.81 -8.79 1.24
C ARG A 260 17.56 -10.09 0.93
N ILE A 261 17.52 -10.53 -0.33
CA ILE A 261 18.28 -11.67 -0.86
C ILE A 261 19.23 -11.23 -1.97
#